data_AF-A0A511KDL9-F1
#
_entry.id   AF-A0A511KDL9-F1
#
_cell.length_a   1.000
_cell.length_b   1.000
_cell.length_c   1.000
_cell.angle_alpha   90.00
_cell.angle_beta   90.00
_cell.angle_gamma   90.00
#
_symmetry.space_group_name_H-M   'P 1'
#
loop_
_entity.id
_entity.type
_entity.pdbx_description
1 polymer ?
#
loop_
_entity_poly.entity_id
_entity_poly.type
_entity_poly.pdbx_seq_one_letter_code
_entity_poly.pdbx_strand_id
1 'polypeptide(L)'
;MLVGKGLYRALLREAKLLPDNRLSEHYTAKVRTAFREERHPESSERALRRIKRAQKLLRHLQAANEGYLHSVTRAYETAYGVRGKVKHAILAVRLVELPLAVLRLTLSLQPFLEPGRKRSNFPPALAALVTSSFAHSSRPPSPADLLKPPSMPERADPTSEQARLLGPLIPQRIRAIKRRFWNNQTGRMLAPVAVKVVQGKEEVDDAETASRLLKRHAKLNVVPEHLIKGWKRIRDLEAKSSSSLPKLPPRRLQTVEQRQNRSSPLSPVSARRIISVDARRSLVPAFNTTKWKSPRVIRPRLLRRRVQTMLQKMPTLTVRVPAAKSDEDADKVANRKDKRKEATFAVQLSEKAAGEKGRYREMTEEERWWLEKETVPSLKVWKEGKKV
;
A
#
# COMPACT_ATOMS: atom_id res chain seq x y z
N MET A 1 18.22 9.81 33.11
CA MET A 1 17.57 9.35 31.85
C MET A 1 16.76 8.04 32.02
N LEU A 2 15.97 7.87 33.09
CA LEU A 2 15.20 6.63 33.33
C LEU A 2 13.93 6.52 32.46
N VAL A 3 13.32 7.67 32.09
CA VAL A 3 12.08 7.75 31.30
C VAL A 3 12.19 7.03 29.95
N GLY A 4 13.38 7.05 29.32
CA GLY A 4 13.61 6.42 28.03
C GLY A 4 13.49 4.90 28.05
N LYS A 5 13.99 4.23 29.11
CA LYS A 5 13.98 2.76 29.23
C LYS A 5 12.56 2.22 29.41
N GLY A 6 11.75 2.87 30.24
CA GLY A 6 10.35 2.50 30.45
C GLY A 6 9.52 2.64 29.17
N LEU A 7 9.65 3.77 28.47
CA LEU A 7 8.94 4.03 27.21
C LEU A 7 9.35 3.06 26.10
N TYR A 8 10.63 2.72 26.00
CA TYR A 8 11.13 1.71 25.06
C TYR A 8 10.49 0.34 25.32
N ARG A 9 10.50 -0.13 26.57
CA ARG A 9 9.89 -1.41 26.95
C ARG A 9 8.38 -1.42 26.69
N ALA A 10 7.68 -0.33 26.98
CA ALA A 10 6.25 -0.20 26.70
C ALA A 10 5.96 -0.28 25.18
N LEU A 11 6.72 0.44 24.36
CA LEU A 11 6.59 0.39 22.90
C LEU A 11 6.83 -1.02 22.34
N LEU A 12 7.86 -1.73 22.82
CA LEU A 12 8.12 -3.09 22.39
C LEU A 12 7.01 -4.07 22.80
N ARG A 13 6.46 -3.92 24.02
CA ARG A 13 5.31 -4.73 24.47
C ARG A 13 4.10 -4.50 23.57
N GLU A 14 3.72 -3.24 23.34
CA GLU A 14 2.55 -2.93 22.51
C GLU A 14 2.78 -3.28 21.03
N ALA A 15 3.99 -3.17 20.49
CA ALA A 15 4.29 -3.60 19.13
C ALA A 15 4.13 -5.13 18.95
N LYS A 16 4.51 -5.93 19.95
CA LYS A 16 4.35 -7.39 19.92
C LYS A 16 2.89 -7.86 20.00
N LEU A 17 1.99 -7.02 20.52
CA LEU A 17 0.58 -7.33 20.72
C LEU A 17 -0.29 -7.06 19.48
N LEU A 18 0.31 -6.58 18.38
CA LEU A 18 -0.41 -6.33 17.13
C LEU A 18 -0.92 -7.66 16.53
N PRO A 19 -2.10 -7.65 15.85
CA PRO A 19 -2.77 -8.87 15.39
C PRO A 19 -2.06 -9.61 14.24
N ASP A 20 -0.98 -9.06 13.71
CA ASP A 20 -0.27 -9.60 12.56
C ASP A 20 1.24 -9.59 12.83
N ASN A 21 1.88 -10.76 12.64
CA ASN A 21 3.32 -10.95 12.85
C ASN A 21 4.14 -9.91 12.10
N ARG A 22 3.77 -9.59 10.86
CA ARG A 22 4.51 -8.61 10.06
C ARG A 22 4.39 -7.19 10.63
N LEU A 23 3.23 -6.82 11.15
CA LEU A 23 3.06 -5.54 11.86
C LEU A 23 3.99 -5.50 13.07
N SER A 24 4.00 -6.59 13.86
CA SER A 24 4.83 -6.69 15.06
C SER A 24 6.32 -6.58 14.74
N GLU A 25 6.81 -7.28 13.73
CA GLU A 25 8.20 -7.23 13.26
C GLU A 25 8.59 -5.83 12.77
N HIS A 26 7.74 -5.22 11.94
CA HIS A 26 8.00 -3.88 11.41
C HIS A 26 8.08 -2.84 12.54
N TYR A 27 7.13 -2.84 13.48
CA TYR A 27 7.12 -1.85 14.56
C TYR A 27 8.20 -2.12 15.60
N THR A 28 8.54 -3.37 15.91
CA THR A 28 9.67 -3.69 16.78
C THR A 28 11.01 -3.27 16.16
N ALA A 29 11.22 -3.54 14.87
CA ALA A 29 12.39 -3.05 14.13
C ALA A 29 12.44 -1.51 14.14
N LYS A 30 11.33 -0.84 13.83
CA LYS A 30 11.22 0.62 13.84
C LYS A 30 11.50 1.24 15.20
N VAL A 31 11.02 0.63 16.30
CA VAL A 31 11.29 1.09 17.66
C VAL A 31 12.78 0.89 17.98
N ARG A 32 13.37 -0.25 17.61
CA ARG A 32 14.80 -0.52 17.82
C ARG A 32 15.68 0.47 17.07
N THR A 33 15.42 0.73 15.79
CA THR A 33 16.22 1.68 14.99
C THR A 33 16.09 3.10 15.53
N ALA A 34 14.86 3.57 15.80
CA ALA A 34 14.62 4.91 16.34
C ALA A 34 15.31 5.16 17.69
N PHE A 35 15.47 4.12 18.51
CA PHE A 35 16.21 4.25 19.78
C PHE A 35 17.73 4.09 19.65
N ARG A 36 18.22 3.41 18.59
CA ARG A 36 19.65 3.23 18.29
C ARG A 36 20.27 4.43 17.58
N GLU A 37 19.55 5.07 16.66
CA GLU A 37 20.03 6.19 15.84
C GLU A 37 20.39 7.42 16.70
N GLU A 38 19.70 7.63 17.82
CA GLU A 38 19.80 8.85 18.62
C GLU A 38 20.40 8.53 20.01
N ARG A 39 21.62 8.01 20.11
CA ARG A 39 22.19 7.58 21.41
C ARG A 39 22.34 8.73 22.41
N HIS A 40 22.77 9.91 21.96
CA HIS A 40 22.95 11.10 22.80
C HIS A 40 22.40 12.33 22.08
N PRO A 41 21.15 12.76 22.34
CA PRO A 41 20.68 14.04 21.83
C PRO A 41 21.49 15.15 22.51
N GLU A 42 22.28 15.89 21.72
CA GLU A 42 23.11 17.02 22.19
C GLU A 42 22.29 18.12 22.89
N SER A 43 20.99 18.20 22.59
CA SER A 43 20.09 19.24 23.08
C SER A 43 18.89 18.65 23.83
N SER A 44 18.54 19.26 24.96
CA SER A 44 17.35 18.95 25.76
C SER A 44 16.06 19.03 24.94
N GLU A 45 15.93 19.98 24.02
CA GLU A 45 14.78 20.09 23.13
C GLU A 45 14.63 18.90 22.20
N ARG A 46 15.74 18.41 21.62
CA ARG A 46 15.74 17.23 20.74
C ARG A 46 15.27 16.01 21.53
N ALA A 47 15.72 15.86 22.78
CA ALA A 47 15.26 14.82 23.68
C ALA A 47 13.74 14.90 23.97
N LEU A 48 13.21 16.10 24.24
CA LEU A 48 11.77 16.31 24.45
C LEU A 48 10.95 15.99 23.20
N ARG A 49 11.38 16.44 22.01
CA ARG A 49 10.71 16.14 20.74
C ARG A 49 10.69 14.63 20.49
N ARG A 50 11.77 13.92 20.83
CA ARG A 50 11.84 12.45 20.75
C ARG A 50 10.86 11.77 21.71
N ILE A 51 10.81 12.19 22.97
CA ILE A 51 9.85 11.65 23.96
C ILE A 51 8.42 11.85 23.46
N LYS A 52 8.07 13.06 22.99
CA LYS A 52 6.75 13.36 22.42
C LYS A 52 6.42 12.47 21.22
N ARG A 53 7.38 12.24 20.31
CA ARG A 53 7.21 11.32 19.16
C ARG A 53 6.98 9.87 19.60
N ALA A 54 7.76 9.39 20.57
CA ALA A 54 7.66 8.05 21.10
C ALA A 54 6.34 7.82 21.87
N GLN A 55 5.90 8.78 22.68
CA GLN A 55 4.57 8.75 23.33
C GLN A 55 3.42 8.78 22.31
N LYS A 56 3.55 9.56 21.23
CA LYS A 56 2.57 9.55 20.13
C LYS A 56 2.50 8.18 19.45
N LEU A 57 3.65 7.54 19.23
CA LEU A 57 3.71 6.19 18.68
C LEU A 57 3.08 5.17 19.64
N LEU A 58 3.34 5.29 20.95
CA LEU A 58 2.76 4.41 21.96
C LEU A 58 1.23 4.49 21.95
N ARG A 59 0.67 5.71 22.00
CA ARG A 59 -0.79 5.93 21.91
C ARG A 59 -1.39 5.33 20.63
N HIS A 60 -0.68 5.45 19.51
CA HIS A 60 -1.13 4.88 18.25
C HIS A 60 -1.12 3.33 18.26
N LEU A 61 -0.10 2.70 18.86
CA LEU A 61 -0.03 1.24 19.01
C LEU A 61 -1.08 0.71 19.99
N GLN A 62 -1.25 1.37 21.14
CA GLN A 62 -2.32 1.06 22.09
C GLN A 62 -3.69 1.13 21.42
N ALA A 63 -3.97 2.22 20.70
CA ALA A 63 -5.21 2.35 19.95
C ALA A 63 -5.37 1.27 18.85
N ALA A 64 -4.28 0.86 18.19
CA ALA A 64 -4.35 -0.25 17.23
C ALA A 64 -4.70 -1.58 17.92
N ASN A 65 -4.10 -1.87 19.08
CA ASN A 65 -4.36 -3.07 19.87
C ASN A 65 -5.78 -3.08 20.48
N GLU A 66 -6.29 -1.91 20.85
CA GLU A 66 -7.67 -1.70 21.33
C GLU A 66 -8.71 -1.79 20.19
N GLY A 67 -8.28 -1.94 18.93
CA GLY A 67 -9.16 -2.14 17.79
C GLY A 67 -9.69 -0.87 17.15
N TYR A 68 -9.09 0.29 17.39
CA TYR A 68 -9.44 1.52 16.67
C TYR A 68 -9.11 1.38 15.18
N LEU A 69 -10.16 1.32 14.36
CA LEU A 69 -10.09 1.01 12.92
C LEU A 69 -9.09 1.90 12.16
N HIS A 70 -9.06 3.20 12.45
CA HIS A 70 -8.14 4.12 11.80
C HIS A 70 -6.68 3.84 12.17
N SER A 71 -6.42 3.55 13.45
CA SER A 71 -5.07 3.22 13.94
C SER A 71 -4.58 1.90 13.36
N VAL A 72 -5.43 0.87 13.34
CA VAL A 72 -5.13 -0.42 12.71
C VAL A 72 -4.82 -0.24 11.22
N THR A 73 -5.68 0.46 10.47
CA THR A 73 -5.48 0.70 9.03
C THR A 73 -4.17 1.41 8.76
N ARG A 74 -3.87 2.47 9.52
CA ARG A 74 -2.61 3.22 9.39
C ARG A 74 -1.39 2.37 9.76
N ALA A 75 -1.51 1.44 10.70
CA ALA A 75 -0.45 0.51 11.04
C ALA A 75 -0.14 -0.45 9.88
N TYR A 76 -1.18 -1.02 9.25
CA TYR A 76 -1.06 -1.79 8.01
C TYR A 76 -0.41 -0.98 6.88
N GLU A 77 -0.93 0.22 6.61
CA GLU A 77 -0.40 1.09 5.54
C GLU A 77 1.09 1.40 5.72
N THR A 78 1.53 1.60 6.95
CA THR A 78 2.93 1.90 7.26
C THR A 78 3.80 0.66 7.12
N ALA A 79 3.39 -0.49 7.70
CA ALA A 79 4.19 -1.71 7.73
C ALA A 79 4.34 -2.40 6.37
N TYR A 80 3.32 -2.29 5.52
CA TYR A 80 3.37 -2.82 4.17
C TYR A 80 3.91 -1.83 3.14
N GLY A 81 4.20 -0.59 3.54
CA GLY A 81 4.84 0.40 2.69
C GLY A 81 3.90 1.11 1.71
N VAL A 82 2.60 1.14 1.97
CA VAL A 82 1.65 2.01 1.25
C VAL A 82 1.90 3.47 1.62
N ARG A 83 2.34 3.72 2.87
CA ARG A 83 2.61 5.06 3.39
C ARG A 83 4.00 5.18 4.01
N GLY A 84 4.52 6.41 4.05
CA GLY A 84 5.70 6.78 4.83
C GLY A 84 7.02 6.53 4.11
N LYS A 85 8.11 6.43 4.86
CA LYS A 85 9.47 6.28 4.29
C LYS A 85 9.61 5.04 3.41
N VAL A 86 8.95 3.93 3.79
CA VAL A 86 9.00 2.67 3.02
C VAL A 86 8.35 2.82 1.64
N LYS A 87 7.24 3.58 1.53
CA LYS A 87 6.61 3.91 0.23
C LYS A 87 7.61 4.58 -0.70
N HIS A 88 8.28 5.62 -0.21
CA HIS A 88 9.26 6.37 -0.99
C HIS A 88 10.49 5.52 -1.31
N ALA A 89 10.94 4.66 -0.39
CA ALA A 89 12.03 3.72 -0.64
C ALA A 89 11.66 2.72 -1.75
N ILE A 90 10.44 2.17 -1.76
CA ILE A 90 9.98 1.26 -2.82
C ILE A 90 9.97 1.98 -4.18
N LEU A 91 9.50 3.23 -4.20
CA LEU A 91 9.48 4.05 -5.41
C LEU A 91 10.87 4.49 -5.86
N ALA A 92 11.80 4.73 -4.94
CA ALA A 92 13.17 5.14 -5.27
C ALA A 92 14.01 3.93 -5.75
N VAL A 93 14.01 2.83 -4.98
CA VAL A 93 14.86 1.65 -5.21
C VAL A 93 14.49 0.93 -6.51
N ARG A 94 13.21 0.89 -6.88
CA ARG A 94 12.77 0.12 -8.05
C ARG A 94 12.93 0.86 -9.39
N LEU A 95 13.20 2.16 -9.37
CA LEU A 95 13.05 3.00 -10.56
C LEU A 95 14.32 3.74 -10.98
N VAL A 96 15.41 3.66 -10.21
CA VAL A 96 16.64 4.43 -10.50
C VAL A 96 17.84 3.48 -10.54
N GLU A 97 18.49 3.41 -11.71
CA GLU A 97 19.66 2.59 -12.05
C GLU A 97 20.98 3.05 -11.39
N LEU A 98 20.99 3.49 -10.12
CA LEU A 98 22.22 4.02 -9.51
C LEU A 98 22.96 2.99 -8.64
N PRO A 99 24.30 2.93 -8.72
CA PRO A 99 25.12 2.02 -7.94
C PRO A 99 25.00 2.29 -6.42
N LEU A 100 25.06 1.21 -5.64
CA LEU A 100 24.77 1.18 -4.20
C LEU A 100 25.58 2.17 -3.33
N ALA A 101 26.74 2.62 -3.81
CA ALA A 101 27.57 3.59 -3.09
C ALA A 101 26.94 4.99 -2.97
N VAL A 102 26.03 5.36 -3.90
CA VAL A 102 25.39 6.70 -3.92
C VAL A 102 24.01 6.71 -3.25
N LEU A 103 23.46 5.53 -2.92
CA LEU A 103 22.11 5.38 -2.36
C LEU A 103 21.91 5.95 -0.95
N ARG A 104 22.99 6.36 -0.25
CA ARG A 104 22.90 6.92 1.10
C ARG A 104 22.52 8.41 1.17
N LEU A 105 22.60 9.16 0.07
CA LEU A 105 22.44 10.63 0.12
C LEU A 105 21.14 11.21 -0.46
N THR A 106 20.38 10.52 -1.31
CA THR A 106 19.18 11.13 -1.94
C THR A 106 18.04 10.12 -2.18
N LEU A 107 17.34 9.76 -1.09
CA LEU A 107 16.14 8.92 -1.07
C LEU A 107 14.88 9.56 -1.71
N SER A 108 15.03 10.64 -2.46
CA SER A 108 13.93 11.30 -3.15
C SER A 108 14.00 10.99 -4.64
N LEU A 109 12.87 11.08 -5.34
CA LEU A 109 12.78 11.02 -6.81
C LEU A 109 13.57 12.15 -7.53
N GLN A 110 14.52 12.79 -6.83
CA GLN A 110 15.51 13.74 -7.32
C GLN A 110 16.28 13.34 -8.58
N PRO A 111 16.66 12.07 -8.85
CA PRO A 111 17.60 11.79 -9.93
C PRO A 111 17.04 12.08 -11.33
N PHE A 112 15.73 12.29 -11.47
CA PHE A 112 15.13 12.63 -12.76
C PHE A 112 15.14 14.13 -13.09
N LEU A 113 15.42 14.98 -12.10
CA LEU A 113 15.43 16.44 -12.24
C LEU A 113 16.76 17.05 -11.81
N GLU A 114 17.80 16.22 -11.66
CA GLU A 114 19.15 16.71 -11.47
C GLU A 114 19.54 17.62 -12.64
N PRO A 115 20.09 18.81 -12.34
CA PRO A 115 20.57 19.71 -13.38
C PRO A 115 21.63 18.99 -14.22
N GLY A 116 21.37 18.81 -15.52
CA GLY A 116 22.29 18.16 -16.46
C GLY A 116 21.72 16.95 -17.21
N ARG A 117 20.63 16.32 -16.73
CA ARG A 117 19.96 15.27 -17.54
C ARG A 117 19.23 15.90 -18.73
N LYS A 118 19.69 15.56 -19.94
CA LYS A 118 19.13 16.05 -21.22
C LYS A 118 17.66 15.68 -21.46
N ARG A 119 17.10 14.71 -20.73
CA ARG A 119 15.73 14.21 -20.93
C ARG A 119 14.91 14.30 -19.65
N SER A 120 13.93 15.20 -19.64
CA SER A 120 12.90 15.37 -18.61
C SER A 120 11.71 14.43 -18.87
N ASN A 121 11.95 13.20 -19.32
CA ASN A 121 10.87 12.28 -19.68
C ASN A 121 10.70 11.24 -18.55
N PHE A 122 9.45 10.89 -18.24
CA PHE A 122 9.15 9.83 -17.29
C PHE A 122 9.72 8.50 -17.80
N PRO A 123 10.43 7.72 -16.95
CA PRO A 123 10.71 6.33 -17.28
C PRO A 123 9.41 5.61 -17.62
N PRO A 124 9.39 4.71 -18.61
CA PRO A 124 8.15 4.10 -19.08
C PRO A 124 7.41 3.34 -17.97
N ALA A 125 8.14 2.69 -17.05
CA ALA A 125 7.58 2.05 -15.86
C ALA A 125 6.88 3.05 -14.92
N LEU A 126 7.49 4.21 -14.70
CA LEU A 126 6.91 5.29 -13.88
C LEU A 126 5.74 5.96 -14.59
N ALA A 127 5.84 6.17 -15.90
CA ALA A 127 4.77 6.74 -16.71
C ALA A 127 3.53 5.87 -16.59
N ALA A 128 3.66 4.54 -16.76
CA ALA A 128 2.56 3.59 -16.61
C ALA A 128 1.94 3.62 -15.20
N LEU A 129 2.75 3.74 -14.14
CA LEU A 129 2.24 3.89 -12.78
C LEU A 129 1.47 5.20 -12.59
N VAL A 130 2.02 6.32 -13.06
CA VAL A 130 1.42 7.65 -12.88
C VAL A 130 0.11 7.78 -13.68
N THR A 131 0.05 7.26 -14.91
CA THR A 131 -1.15 7.32 -15.75
C THR A 131 -2.20 6.28 -15.40
N SER A 132 -1.85 5.21 -14.68
CA SER A 132 -2.82 4.20 -14.27
C SER A 132 -3.78 4.71 -13.20
N SER A 133 -5.07 4.41 -13.36
CA SER A 133 -6.10 4.68 -12.35
C SER A 133 -5.87 3.88 -11.06
N PHE A 134 -5.27 2.70 -11.15
CA PHE A 134 -5.05 1.79 -10.02
C PHE A 134 -3.93 2.22 -9.09
N ALA A 135 -2.85 2.81 -9.62
CA ALA A 135 -1.74 3.30 -8.79
C ALA A 135 -1.89 4.77 -8.40
N HIS A 136 -2.98 5.45 -8.78
CA HIS A 136 -3.16 6.85 -8.47
C HIS A 136 -4.29 7.08 -7.44
N SER A 137 -4.02 7.84 -6.38
CA SER A 137 -5.04 8.11 -5.36
C SER A 137 -6.07 9.17 -5.76
N SER A 138 -5.76 10.01 -6.75
CA SER A 138 -6.70 10.96 -7.36
C SER A 138 -6.93 10.62 -8.85
N ARG A 139 -7.61 11.50 -9.61
CA ARG A 139 -7.67 11.38 -11.07
C ARG A 139 -6.24 11.26 -11.64
N PRO A 140 -5.92 10.19 -12.41
CA PRO A 140 -4.61 10.06 -13.03
C PRO A 140 -4.46 11.10 -14.16
N PRO A 141 -3.26 11.67 -14.35
CA PRO A 141 -2.97 12.54 -15.49
C PRO A 141 -2.98 11.77 -16.82
N SER A 142 -3.31 12.47 -17.91
CA SER A 142 -3.18 11.93 -19.26
C SER A 142 -1.69 11.70 -19.61
N PRO A 143 -1.35 10.73 -20.47
CA PRO A 143 0.03 10.61 -20.98
C PRO A 143 0.54 11.91 -21.64
N ALA A 144 -0.34 12.71 -22.25
CA ALA A 144 0.03 14.01 -22.81
C ALA A 144 0.46 15.01 -21.71
N ASP A 145 -0.20 14.98 -20.55
CA ASP A 145 0.11 15.84 -19.40
C ASP A 145 1.50 15.56 -18.82
N LEU A 146 2.04 14.37 -19.04
CA LEU A 146 3.41 14.04 -18.63
C LEU A 146 4.47 14.78 -19.45
N LEU A 147 4.15 15.13 -20.71
CA LEU A 147 5.03 15.89 -21.60
C LEU A 147 4.85 17.40 -21.36
N LYS A 148 3.60 17.85 -21.35
CA LYS A 148 3.19 19.25 -21.14
C LYS A 148 2.19 19.30 -19.97
N PRO A 149 2.65 19.57 -18.73
CA PRO A 149 1.75 19.56 -17.58
C PRO A 149 0.71 20.67 -17.69
N PRO A 150 -0.51 20.46 -17.18
CA PRO A 150 -1.60 21.44 -17.28
C PRO A 150 -1.33 22.75 -16.53
N SER A 151 -0.38 22.74 -15.59
CA SER A 151 0.09 23.95 -14.90
C SER A 151 1.08 24.79 -15.72
N MET A 152 1.43 24.35 -16.94
CA MET A 152 2.36 25.04 -17.82
C MET A 152 1.63 26.12 -18.61
N PRO A 153 2.03 27.40 -18.50
CA PRO A 153 1.45 28.45 -19.33
C PRO A 153 1.88 28.27 -20.78
N GLU A 154 1.07 28.77 -21.72
CA GLU A 154 1.35 28.68 -23.16
C GLU A 154 2.70 29.33 -23.52
N ARG A 155 3.09 30.39 -22.81
CA ARG A 155 4.41 31.06 -22.87
C ARG A 155 5.61 30.11 -22.71
N ALA A 156 5.43 28.90 -22.18
CA ALA A 156 6.49 27.91 -22.11
C ALA A 156 6.89 27.36 -23.48
N ASP A 157 5.98 27.37 -24.45
CA ASP A 157 6.26 26.99 -25.83
C ASP A 157 6.79 28.21 -26.57
N PRO A 158 8.03 28.17 -27.11
CA PRO A 158 8.64 29.34 -27.75
C PRO A 158 7.92 29.78 -29.03
N THR A 159 7.12 28.89 -29.62
CA THR A 159 6.32 29.16 -30.83
C THR A 159 4.93 29.74 -30.52
N SER A 160 4.54 29.84 -29.24
CA SER A 160 3.23 30.38 -28.87
C SER A 160 3.17 31.91 -29.04
N GLU A 161 1.98 32.44 -29.32
CA GLU A 161 1.76 33.89 -29.40
C GLU A 161 2.09 34.61 -28.09
N GLN A 162 1.79 33.99 -26.94
CA GLN A 162 2.16 34.53 -25.64
C GLN A 162 3.67 34.63 -25.45
N ALA A 163 4.46 33.67 -25.95
CA ALA A 163 5.91 33.77 -25.94
C ALA A 163 6.43 34.83 -26.92
N ARG A 164 5.73 35.08 -28.03
CA ARG A 164 6.05 36.16 -28.96
C ARG A 164 5.78 37.55 -28.36
N LEU A 165 4.65 37.71 -27.66
CA LEU A 165 4.25 38.98 -27.05
C LEU A 165 5.03 39.32 -25.77
N LEU A 166 5.22 38.34 -24.88
CA LEU A 166 5.82 38.56 -23.55
C LEU A 166 7.27 38.06 -23.43
N GLY A 167 7.82 37.47 -24.49
CA GLY A 167 9.08 36.72 -24.50
C GLY A 167 8.94 35.29 -24.00
N PRO A 168 9.83 34.34 -24.34
CA PRO A 168 9.77 32.96 -23.85
C PRO A 168 10.00 32.87 -22.34
N LEU A 169 9.53 31.79 -21.71
CA LEU A 169 9.83 31.54 -20.29
C LEU A 169 11.27 31.07 -20.08
N ILE A 170 11.91 31.56 -19.00
CA ILE A 170 13.25 31.14 -18.59
C ILE A 170 13.26 29.61 -18.35
N PRO A 171 14.25 28.85 -18.88
CA PRO A 171 14.30 27.39 -18.75
C PRO A 171 14.28 26.88 -17.30
N GLN A 172 14.79 27.66 -16.34
CA GLN A 172 14.75 27.34 -14.92
C GLN A 172 13.31 27.33 -14.37
N ARG A 173 12.47 28.29 -14.81
CA ARG A 173 11.06 28.37 -14.41
C ARG A 173 10.25 27.23 -15.01
N ILE A 174 10.50 26.87 -16.27
CA ILE A 174 9.90 25.68 -16.91
C ILE A 174 10.25 24.42 -16.12
N ARG A 175 11.54 24.23 -15.79
CA ARG A 175 12.01 23.11 -14.94
C ARG A 175 11.34 23.09 -13.57
N ALA A 176 11.21 24.25 -12.92
CA ALA A 176 10.56 24.36 -11.62
C ALA A 176 9.07 23.99 -11.66
N ILE A 177 8.33 24.43 -12.70
CA ILE A 177 6.92 24.07 -12.91
C ILE A 177 6.78 22.56 -13.12
N LYS A 178 7.60 21.97 -14.01
CA LYS A 178 7.62 20.51 -14.23
C LYS A 178 7.93 19.74 -12.95
N ARG A 179 8.90 20.21 -12.16
CA ARG A 179 9.26 19.61 -10.85
C ARG A 179 8.12 19.66 -9.84
N ARG A 180 7.40 20.79 -9.75
CA ARG A 180 6.24 20.91 -8.85
C ARG A 180 5.13 19.97 -9.26
N PHE A 181 4.81 19.91 -10.55
CA PHE A 181 3.83 18.96 -11.10
C PHE A 181 4.23 17.52 -10.77
N TRP A 182 5.48 17.15 -11.05
CA TRP A 182 6.01 15.82 -10.73
C TRP A 182 5.82 15.49 -9.25
N ASN A 183 6.37 16.29 -8.36
CA ASN A 183 6.32 16.04 -6.91
C ASN A 183 4.89 15.86 -6.41
N ASN A 184 3.94 16.60 -7.01
CA ASN A 184 2.52 16.46 -6.71
C ASN A 184 1.98 15.10 -7.19
N GLN A 185 2.26 14.69 -8.43
CA GLN A 185 1.80 13.40 -8.97
C GLN A 185 2.42 12.21 -8.21
N THR A 186 3.72 12.21 -7.96
CA THR A 186 4.37 11.10 -7.23
C THR A 186 4.03 11.07 -5.75
N GLY A 187 3.67 12.20 -5.15
CA GLY A 187 3.08 12.24 -3.81
C GLY A 187 1.77 11.47 -3.73
N ARG A 188 0.94 11.56 -4.79
CA ARG A 188 -0.38 10.92 -4.91
C ARG A 188 -0.33 9.48 -5.43
N MET A 189 0.74 9.10 -6.10
CA MET A 189 0.96 7.73 -6.58
C MET A 189 1.13 6.74 -5.42
N LEU A 190 0.58 5.54 -5.55
CA LEU A 190 0.72 4.39 -4.67
C LEU A 190 1.95 3.58 -5.08
N ALA A 191 2.71 3.10 -4.11
CA ALA A 191 3.90 2.30 -4.41
C ALA A 191 3.49 0.91 -4.89
N PRO A 192 4.03 0.41 -6.03
CA PRO A 192 3.77 -0.96 -6.45
C PRO A 192 4.40 -1.92 -5.44
N VAL A 193 3.62 -2.84 -4.88
CA VAL A 193 4.14 -3.76 -3.84
C VAL A 193 4.94 -4.89 -4.46
N ALA A 194 4.50 -5.40 -5.60
CA ALA A 194 5.24 -6.38 -6.39
C ALA A 194 5.36 -5.95 -7.86
N VAL A 195 6.35 -6.56 -8.51
CA VAL A 195 6.54 -6.50 -9.95
C VAL A 195 6.33 -7.92 -10.46
N LYS A 196 5.41 -8.11 -11.40
CA LYS A 196 5.16 -9.37 -12.09
C LYS A 196 5.80 -9.29 -13.47
N VAL A 197 6.49 -10.34 -13.90
CA VAL A 197 7.10 -10.40 -15.23
C VAL A 197 6.33 -11.44 -16.03
N VAL A 198 5.83 -11.04 -17.20
CA VAL A 198 5.10 -11.92 -18.11
C VAL A 198 5.91 -12.02 -19.39
N GLN A 199 6.30 -13.23 -19.78
CA GLN A 199 7.00 -13.49 -21.02
C GLN A 199 6.04 -14.22 -21.97
N GLY A 200 5.64 -13.55 -23.05
CA GLY A 200 4.56 -14.07 -23.90
C GLY A 200 3.22 -14.15 -23.14
N LYS A 201 2.74 -15.37 -22.88
CA LYS A 201 1.50 -15.63 -22.12
C LYS A 201 1.75 -16.15 -20.69
N GLU A 202 3.00 -16.48 -20.37
CA GLU A 202 3.34 -17.16 -19.12
C GLU A 202 3.88 -16.16 -18.08
N GLU A 203 3.48 -16.34 -16.82
CA GLU A 203 4.04 -15.59 -15.69
C GLU A 203 5.36 -16.23 -15.26
N VAL A 204 6.41 -15.42 -15.15
CA VAL A 204 7.73 -15.89 -14.72
C VAL A 204 7.78 -15.88 -13.19
N ASP A 205 7.69 -17.07 -12.59
CA ASP A 205 7.69 -17.25 -11.13
C ASP A 205 9.09 -17.23 -10.50
N ASP A 206 10.14 -17.49 -11.28
CA ASP A 206 11.51 -17.45 -10.78
C ASP A 206 12.05 -16.02 -10.71
N ALA A 207 12.63 -15.67 -9.57
CA ALA A 207 13.09 -14.31 -9.27
C ALA A 207 14.35 -13.93 -10.04
N GLU A 208 15.24 -14.89 -10.31
CA GLU A 208 16.49 -14.62 -11.02
C GLU A 208 16.24 -14.36 -12.51
N THR A 209 15.48 -15.24 -13.15
CA THR A 209 15.03 -15.06 -14.54
C THR A 209 14.25 -13.77 -14.70
N ALA A 210 13.28 -13.48 -13.81
CA ALA A 210 12.54 -12.22 -13.81
C ALA A 210 13.47 -10.99 -13.69
N SER A 211 14.45 -11.01 -12.78
CA SER A 211 15.44 -9.94 -12.63
C SER A 211 16.27 -9.73 -13.90
N ARG A 212 16.71 -10.81 -14.55
CA ARG A 212 17.50 -10.75 -15.79
C ARG A 212 16.67 -10.15 -16.94
N LEU A 213 15.40 -10.57 -17.07
CA LEU A 213 14.48 -10.03 -18.07
C LEU A 213 14.18 -8.54 -17.85
N LEU A 214 13.95 -8.13 -16.61
CA LEU A 214 13.74 -6.72 -16.24
C LEU A 214 14.96 -5.86 -16.58
N LYS A 215 16.17 -6.34 -16.31
CA LYS A 215 17.41 -5.64 -16.67
C LYS A 215 17.58 -5.53 -18.19
N ARG A 216 17.36 -6.62 -18.92
CA ARG A 216 17.57 -6.70 -20.38
C ARG A 216 16.56 -5.88 -21.18
N HIS A 217 15.27 -6.00 -20.86
CA HIS A 217 14.19 -5.45 -21.69
C HIS A 217 13.59 -4.16 -21.14
N ALA A 218 13.52 -4.01 -19.81
CA ALA A 218 12.88 -2.87 -19.16
C ALA A 218 13.89 -1.84 -18.62
N LYS A 219 15.19 -2.15 -18.64
CA LYS A 219 16.24 -1.32 -18.01
C LYS A 219 15.95 -1.06 -16.53
N LEU A 220 15.41 -2.08 -15.84
CA LEU A 220 15.09 -2.04 -14.42
C LEU A 220 16.04 -2.99 -13.67
N ASN A 221 16.97 -2.43 -12.90
CA ASN A 221 17.86 -3.19 -12.02
C ASN A 221 17.15 -3.48 -10.69
N VAL A 222 16.34 -4.53 -10.65
CA VAL A 222 15.66 -4.98 -9.41
C VAL A 222 16.37 -6.21 -8.87
N VAL A 223 16.91 -6.12 -7.65
CA VAL A 223 17.53 -7.27 -6.96
C VAL A 223 16.48 -8.39 -6.76
N PRO A 224 16.81 -9.67 -7.03
CA PRO A 224 15.85 -10.79 -6.91
C PRO A 224 15.22 -10.89 -5.52
N GLU A 225 15.97 -10.61 -4.45
CA GLU A 225 15.42 -10.55 -3.10
C GLU A 225 14.23 -9.58 -2.94
N HIS A 226 14.25 -8.45 -3.64
CA HIS A 226 13.18 -7.45 -3.58
C HIS A 226 11.93 -7.90 -4.34
N LEU A 227 12.08 -8.76 -5.35
CA LEU A 227 10.97 -9.43 -6.04
C LEU A 227 10.33 -10.45 -5.09
N ILE A 228 11.12 -11.35 -4.52
CA ILE A 228 10.65 -12.37 -3.56
C ILE A 228 9.95 -11.72 -2.37
N LYS A 229 10.56 -10.69 -1.77
CA LYS A 229 9.95 -9.92 -0.67
C LYS A 229 8.65 -9.24 -1.09
N GLY A 230 8.51 -8.82 -2.36
CA GLY A 230 7.29 -8.25 -2.93
C GLY A 230 6.19 -9.29 -3.15
N TRP A 231 6.53 -10.42 -3.75
CA TRP A 231 5.59 -11.52 -3.99
C TRP A 231 5.10 -12.13 -2.69
N LYS A 232 6.00 -12.40 -1.73
CA LYS A 232 5.62 -12.88 -0.39
C LYS A 232 4.66 -11.92 0.31
N ARG A 233 4.89 -10.60 0.22
CA ARG A 233 3.96 -9.59 0.79
C ARG A 233 2.54 -9.73 0.24
N ILE A 234 2.42 -9.90 -1.06
CA ILE A 234 1.12 -9.99 -1.72
C ILE A 234 0.46 -11.31 -1.36
N ARG A 235 1.18 -12.44 -1.46
CA ARG A 235 0.68 -13.76 -1.06
C ARG A 235 0.22 -13.78 0.41
N ASP A 236 0.99 -13.18 1.33
CA ASP A 236 0.62 -13.06 2.75
C ASP A 236 -0.70 -12.29 2.94
N LEU A 237 -0.89 -11.19 2.20
CA LEU A 237 -2.12 -10.39 2.25
C LEU A 237 -3.30 -11.11 1.60
N GLU A 238 -3.05 -11.79 0.49
CA GLU A 238 -4.04 -12.58 -0.21
C GLU A 238 -4.51 -13.77 0.63
N ALA A 239 -3.60 -14.43 1.35
CA ALA A 239 -3.94 -15.47 2.31
C ALA A 239 -4.77 -14.92 3.47
N LYS A 240 -4.43 -13.73 3.99
CA LYS A 240 -5.22 -13.06 5.04
C LYS A 240 -6.57 -12.54 4.56
N SER A 241 -6.70 -12.24 3.26
CA SER A 241 -7.94 -11.74 2.66
C SER A 241 -8.89 -12.86 2.25
N SER A 242 -8.39 -14.05 1.92
CA SER A 242 -9.19 -15.28 1.75
C SER A 242 -9.29 -16.00 3.09
N SER A 243 -10.43 -15.90 3.79
CA SER A 243 -10.67 -16.84 4.89
C SER A 243 -10.76 -18.24 4.27
N SER A 244 -9.76 -19.09 4.50
CA SER A 244 -9.74 -20.48 4.02
C SER A 244 -10.82 -21.34 4.68
N LEU A 245 -11.46 -20.84 5.76
CA LEU A 245 -12.56 -21.56 6.36
C LEU A 245 -13.80 -21.42 5.48
N PRO A 246 -14.40 -22.54 5.02
CA PRO A 246 -15.74 -22.50 4.43
C PRO A 246 -16.63 -21.79 5.43
N LYS A 247 -17.31 -20.74 4.96
CA LYS A 247 -18.23 -20.00 5.82
C LYS A 247 -19.40 -20.94 6.07
N LEU A 248 -19.48 -21.47 7.29
CA LEU A 248 -20.71 -22.11 7.72
C LEU A 248 -21.85 -21.10 7.52
N PRO A 249 -23.01 -21.53 7.03
CA PRO A 249 -24.14 -20.64 6.82
C PRO A 249 -24.53 -19.95 8.14
N PRO A 250 -25.32 -18.86 8.12
CA PRO A 250 -25.81 -18.20 9.34
C PRO A 250 -26.28 -19.23 10.38
N ARG A 251 -26.02 -19.00 11.68
CA ARG A 251 -26.31 -19.98 12.76
C ARG A 251 -27.70 -20.62 12.67
N ARG A 252 -28.69 -19.88 12.16
CA ARG A 252 -30.07 -20.34 11.95
C ARG A 252 -30.19 -21.48 10.92
N LEU A 253 -29.34 -21.47 9.91
CA LEU A 253 -29.28 -22.45 8.81
C LEU A 253 -28.27 -23.57 9.06
N GLN A 254 -27.48 -23.50 10.15
CA GLN A 254 -26.57 -24.57 10.52
C GLN A 254 -27.38 -25.74 11.11
N THR A 255 -27.15 -26.95 10.59
CA THR A 255 -27.64 -28.19 11.18
C THR A 255 -27.10 -28.35 12.59
N VAL A 256 -27.76 -29.15 13.43
CA VAL A 256 -27.34 -29.39 14.81
C VAL A 256 -25.91 -29.93 14.87
N GLU A 257 -25.54 -30.82 13.95
CA GLU A 257 -24.18 -31.36 13.81
C GLU A 257 -23.14 -30.28 13.47
N GLN A 258 -23.45 -29.37 12.54
CA GLN A 258 -22.57 -28.24 12.22
C GLN A 258 -22.38 -27.30 13.42
N ARG A 259 -23.39 -27.19 14.29
CA ARG A 259 -23.30 -26.40 15.53
C ARG A 259 -22.43 -27.09 16.58
N GLN A 260 -22.48 -28.42 16.67
CA GLN A 260 -21.69 -29.23 17.60
C GLN A 260 -20.21 -29.33 17.17
N ASN A 261 -19.94 -29.48 15.87
CA ASN A 261 -18.58 -29.56 15.31
C ASN A 261 -17.85 -28.20 15.26
N ARG A 262 -18.53 -27.11 15.63
CA ARG A 262 -17.90 -25.80 15.67
C ARG A 262 -16.96 -25.76 16.87
N SER A 263 -15.66 -25.63 16.60
CA SER A 263 -14.68 -25.33 17.64
C SER A 263 -15.21 -24.18 18.50
N SER A 264 -15.38 -24.46 19.79
CA SER A 264 -15.84 -23.48 20.78
C SER A 264 -15.06 -22.20 20.53
N PRO A 265 -15.74 -21.04 20.33
CA PRO A 265 -15.05 -19.81 19.97
C PRO A 265 -13.95 -19.63 21.00
N LEU A 266 -12.68 -19.63 20.54
CA LEU A 266 -11.50 -19.52 21.39
C LEU A 266 -11.87 -18.54 22.49
N SER A 267 -11.94 -19.06 23.73
CA SER A 267 -12.35 -18.29 24.90
C SER A 267 -11.66 -16.95 24.74
N PRO A 268 -12.42 -15.83 24.64
CA PRO A 268 -11.83 -14.55 24.30
C PRO A 268 -10.62 -14.45 25.21
N VAL A 269 -9.43 -14.28 24.63
CA VAL A 269 -8.21 -14.08 25.41
C VAL A 269 -8.41 -12.74 26.10
N SER A 270 -9.27 -12.76 27.11
CA SER A 270 -9.47 -11.78 28.12
C SER A 270 -8.27 -12.04 29.00
N ALA A 271 -7.10 -11.68 28.47
CA ALA A 271 -6.15 -10.98 29.29
C ALA A 271 -6.92 -9.77 29.81
N ARG A 272 -7.69 -9.96 30.90
CA ARG A 272 -8.01 -8.90 31.84
C ARG A 272 -6.64 -8.37 32.21
N ARG A 273 -6.16 -7.38 31.45
CA ARG A 273 -4.98 -6.61 31.83
C ARG A 273 -5.37 -6.05 33.19
N ILE A 274 -4.83 -6.62 34.25
CA ILE A 274 -4.85 -5.99 35.56
C ILE A 274 -4.00 -4.74 35.35
N ILE A 275 -4.66 -3.64 35.01
CA ILE A 275 -4.02 -2.34 34.86
C ILE A 275 -3.55 -2.00 36.27
N SER A 276 -2.25 -2.11 36.53
CA SER A 276 -1.66 -1.70 37.80
C SER A 276 -2.09 -0.27 38.11
N VAL A 277 -2.64 -0.05 39.31
CA VAL A 277 -3.26 1.22 39.73
C VAL A 277 -2.31 2.41 39.57
N ASP A 278 -1.00 2.19 39.65
CA ASP A 278 0.04 3.21 39.48
C ASP A 278 0.20 3.78 38.05
N ALA A 279 -0.40 3.15 37.04
CA ALA A 279 -0.37 3.67 35.66
C ALA A 279 -1.35 4.84 35.43
N ARG A 280 -2.17 5.22 36.44
CA ARG A 280 -3.24 6.24 36.31
C ARG A 280 -2.75 7.69 36.27
N ARG A 281 -1.46 7.97 36.49
CA ARG A 281 -0.92 9.34 36.39
C ARG A 281 -0.54 9.78 34.97
N SER A 282 -0.54 8.87 33.98
CA SER A 282 -0.55 9.29 32.58
C SER A 282 -1.98 9.61 32.20
N LEU A 283 -2.26 10.84 31.75
CA LEU A 283 -3.54 11.30 31.21
C LEU A 283 -4.18 10.19 30.35
N VAL A 284 -5.02 9.37 30.97
CA VAL A 284 -5.82 8.38 30.27
C VAL A 284 -6.73 9.26 29.40
N PRO A 285 -6.67 9.14 28.06
CA PRO A 285 -7.61 9.84 27.20
C PRO A 285 -9.01 9.63 27.80
N ALA A 286 -9.81 10.69 27.91
CA ALA A 286 -11.15 10.59 28.48
C ALA A 286 -12.03 9.70 27.57
N PHE A 287 -11.85 8.38 27.68
CA PHE A 287 -12.52 7.39 26.83
C PHE A 287 -14.01 7.31 27.14
N ASN A 288 -14.39 7.68 28.37
CA ASN A 288 -15.78 7.72 28.81
C ASN A 288 -16.59 8.86 28.14
N THR A 289 -15.93 9.89 27.61
CA THR A 289 -16.61 11.02 26.93
C THR A 289 -16.63 10.88 25.41
N THR A 290 -15.75 10.05 24.83
CA THR A 290 -15.81 9.79 23.39
C THR A 290 -16.95 8.83 23.08
N LYS A 291 -17.93 9.25 22.28
CA LYS A 291 -19.09 8.44 21.79
C LYS A 291 -18.72 7.09 21.14
N TRP A 292 -17.44 6.78 20.99
CA TRP A 292 -16.93 5.57 20.34
C TRP A 292 -16.78 4.45 21.38
N LYS A 293 -17.82 3.62 21.53
CA LYS A 293 -17.70 2.35 22.26
C LYS A 293 -16.59 1.51 21.62
N SER A 294 -15.54 1.20 22.39
CA SER A 294 -14.42 0.41 21.89
C SER A 294 -14.88 -1.02 21.54
N PRO A 295 -14.58 -1.53 20.34
CA PRO A 295 -14.71 -2.96 20.11
C PRO A 295 -13.65 -3.66 20.95
N ARG A 296 -14.04 -4.27 22.08
CA ARG A 296 -13.12 -4.96 23.00
C ARG A 296 -12.27 -6.06 22.32
N VAL A 297 -12.71 -6.56 21.16
CA VAL A 297 -11.99 -7.57 20.38
C VAL A 297 -12.11 -7.23 18.89
N ILE A 298 -10.97 -7.15 18.21
CA ILE A 298 -10.94 -7.00 16.76
C ILE A 298 -11.48 -8.29 16.13
N ARG A 299 -12.69 -8.22 15.55
CA ARG A 299 -13.29 -9.37 14.87
C ARG A 299 -12.45 -9.74 13.63
N PRO A 300 -12.17 -11.03 13.36
CA PRO A 300 -11.46 -11.48 12.15
C PRO A 300 -12.05 -10.92 10.85
N ARG A 301 -13.38 -10.81 10.77
CA ARG A 301 -14.09 -10.19 9.63
C ARG A 301 -13.64 -8.75 9.35
N LEU A 302 -13.41 -7.96 10.40
CA LEU A 302 -12.96 -6.58 10.25
C LEU A 302 -11.52 -6.54 9.71
N LEU A 303 -10.62 -7.38 10.24
CA LEU A 303 -9.25 -7.48 9.73
C LEU A 303 -9.24 -7.88 8.26
N ARG A 304 -10.02 -8.89 7.87
CA ARG A 304 -10.16 -9.32 6.47
C ARG A 304 -10.57 -8.16 5.57
N ARG A 305 -11.63 -7.42 5.94
CA ARG A 305 -12.08 -6.25 5.16
C ARG A 305 -10.98 -5.20 5.05
N ARG A 306 -10.18 -5.00 6.11
CA ARG A 306 -9.05 -4.08 6.08
C ARG A 306 -7.94 -4.56 5.15
N VAL A 307 -7.60 -5.83 5.20
CA VAL A 307 -6.62 -6.44 4.27
C VAL A 307 -7.10 -6.31 2.82
N GLN A 308 -8.39 -6.49 2.53
CA GLN A 308 -8.96 -6.27 1.20
C GLN A 308 -8.86 -4.81 0.75
N THR A 309 -9.18 -3.85 1.63
CA THR A 309 -8.99 -2.42 1.33
C THR A 309 -7.52 -2.03 1.19
N MET A 310 -6.62 -2.79 1.82
CA MET A 310 -5.19 -2.61 1.67
C MET A 310 -4.71 -3.12 0.31
N LEU A 311 -5.18 -4.29 -0.15
CA LEU A 311 -4.89 -4.82 -1.48
C LEU A 311 -5.33 -3.85 -2.59
N GLN A 312 -6.45 -3.13 -2.42
CA GLN A 312 -6.86 -2.06 -3.35
C GLN A 312 -5.83 -0.92 -3.46
N LYS A 313 -5.06 -0.66 -2.39
CA LYS A 313 -4.05 0.41 -2.37
C LYS A 313 -2.64 -0.09 -2.75
N MET A 314 -2.54 -1.33 -3.22
CA MET A 314 -1.29 -2.02 -3.50
C MET A 314 -1.27 -2.52 -4.94
N PRO A 315 -1.02 -1.62 -5.90
CA PRO A 315 -0.91 -2.03 -7.30
C PRO A 315 0.26 -3.00 -7.50
N THR A 316 0.10 -3.88 -8.48
CA THR A 316 1.16 -4.73 -9.03
C THR A 316 1.55 -4.20 -10.39
N LEU A 317 2.85 -3.96 -10.59
CA LEU A 317 3.37 -3.57 -11.90
C LEU A 317 3.63 -4.84 -12.71
N THR A 318 2.87 -5.06 -13.77
CA THR A 318 3.11 -6.16 -14.72
C THR A 318 3.98 -5.66 -15.86
N VAL A 319 5.15 -6.27 -16.04
CA VAL A 319 6.06 -6.00 -17.15
C VAL A 319 5.91 -7.12 -18.16
N ARG A 320 5.36 -6.80 -19.34
CA ARG A 320 5.20 -7.74 -20.44
C ARG A 320 6.42 -7.65 -21.34
N VAL A 321 7.18 -8.74 -21.35
CA VAL A 321 8.36 -8.94 -22.17
C VAL A 321 7.94 -9.72 -23.42
N PRO A 322 8.28 -9.26 -24.64
CA PRO A 322 8.01 -10.02 -25.85
C PRO A 322 8.68 -11.39 -25.73
N ALA A 323 7.96 -12.46 -26.07
CA ALA A 323 8.54 -13.79 -26.10
C ALA A 323 9.80 -13.77 -26.98
N ALA A 324 10.88 -14.40 -26.50
CA ALA A 324 12.02 -14.65 -27.36
C ALA A 324 11.49 -15.55 -28.48
N LYS A 325 11.55 -15.07 -29.72
CA LYS A 325 11.48 -15.99 -30.85
C LYS A 325 12.67 -16.93 -30.67
N SER A 326 12.45 -18.22 -30.85
CA SER A 326 13.46 -19.28 -30.71
C SER A 326 14.82 -18.82 -31.26
N ASP A 327 15.90 -19.19 -30.57
CA ASP A 327 17.25 -18.70 -30.87
C ASP A 327 17.67 -18.95 -32.34
N GLU A 328 17.04 -19.90 -33.03
CA GLU A 328 17.21 -20.17 -34.46
C GLU A 328 16.84 -18.98 -35.39
N ASP A 329 15.97 -18.06 -34.94
CA ASP A 329 15.62 -16.85 -35.68
C ASP A 329 16.49 -15.63 -35.29
N ALA A 330 17.32 -15.74 -34.26
CA ALA A 330 18.07 -14.61 -33.72
C ALA A 330 19.13 -14.08 -34.71
N ASP A 331 19.75 -14.96 -35.48
CA ASP A 331 20.82 -14.60 -36.42
C ASP A 331 20.29 -13.92 -37.68
N LYS A 332 19.05 -14.21 -38.10
CA LYS A 332 18.43 -13.53 -39.26
C LYS A 332 17.94 -12.12 -38.95
N VAL A 333 17.71 -11.78 -37.67
CA VAL A 333 17.17 -10.47 -37.25
C VAL A 333 18.27 -9.45 -36.95
N ALA A 334 19.53 -9.87 -36.80
CA ALA A 334 20.66 -8.97 -36.48
C ALA A 334 20.88 -7.84 -37.51
N ASN A 335 20.48 -8.05 -38.78
CA ASN A 335 20.70 -7.08 -39.85
C ASN A 335 19.56 -6.07 -40.07
N ARG A 336 18.36 -6.29 -39.50
CA ARG A 336 17.35 -5.24 -39.50
C ARG A 336 17.58 -4.37 -38.27
N LYS A 337 17.70 -3.05 -38.46
CA LYS A 337 17.53 -2.03 -37.39
C LYS A 337 16.08 -2.04 -36.84
N ASP A 338 15.50 -3.22 -36.68
CA ASP A 338 14.18 -3.43 -36.16
C ASP A 338 14.21 -3.00 -34.71
N LYS A 339 13.47 -1.92 -34.47
CA LYS A 339 13.17 -1.33 -33.17
C LYS A 339 12.96 -2.46 -32.17
N ARG A 340 13.96 -2.73 -31.33
CA ARG A 340 13.87 -3.73 -30.26
C ARG A 340 12.55 -3.50 -29.56
N LYS A 341 11.65 -4.49 -29.61
CA LYS A 341 10.31 -4.37 -29.01
C LYS A 341 10.50 -4.03 -27.53
N GLU A 342 10.21 -2.79 -27.18
CA GLU A 342 10.36 -2.30 -25.83
C GLU A 342 9.37 -3.04 -24.92
N ALA A 343 9.76 -3.30 -23.68
CA ALA A 343 8.86 -3.90 -22.70
C ALA A 343 7.62 -3.03 -22.51
N THR A 344 6.44 -3.64 -22.46
CA THR A 344 5.19 -2.92 -22.18
C THR A 344 4.87 -3.02 -20.71
N PHE A 345 4.43 -1.91 -20.11
CA PHE A 345 4.14 -1.81 -18.69
C PHE A 345 2.64 -1.66 -18.50
N ALA A 346 2.05 -2.55 -17.71
CA ALA A 346 0.67 -2.43 -17.26
C ALA A 346 0.62 -2.48 -15.74
N VAL A 347 -0.42 -1.90 -15.18
CA VAL A 347 -0.65 -1.87 -13.73
C VAL A 347 -1.93 -2.61 -13.46
N GLN A 348 -1.88 -3.57 -12.54
CA GLN A 348 -3.00 -4.40 -12.15
C GLN A 348 -3.22 -4.32 -10.64
N LEU A 349 -4.42 -4.67 -10.20
CA LEU A 349 -4.71 -4.94 -8.80
C LEU A 349 -4.74 -6.45 -8.57
N SER A 350 -4.54 -6.88 -7.32
CA SER A 350 -4.80 -8.27 -6.93
C SER A 350 -6.28 -8.59 -7.12
N GLU A 351 -6.60 -9.78 -7.61
CA GLU A 351 -7.98 -10.29 -7.76
C GLU A 351 -8.74 -10.30 -6.42
N LYS A 352 -8.01 -10.43 -5.31
CA LYS A 352 -8.57 -10.40 -3.96
C LYS A 352 -8.71 -8.99 -3.38
N ALA A 353 -8.34 -7.95 -4.11
CA ALA A 353 -8.65 -6.58 -3.73
C ALA A 353 -10.17 -6.41 -3.61
N ALA A 354 -10.63 -5.60 -2.65
CA ALA A 354 -12.06 -5.34 -2.54
C ALA A 354 -12.59 -4.80 -3.89
N GLY A 355 -13.70 -5.40 -4.35
CA GLY A 355 -14.40 -5.18 -5.62
C GLY A 355 -13.84 -4.12 -6.54
N GLU A 356 -13.40 -4.54 -7.72
CA GLU A 356 -13.32 -3.70 -8.90
C GLU A 356 -14.66 -2.95 -9.02
N LYS A 357 -14.65 -1.62 -8.96
CA LYS A 357 -15.87 -0.81 -9.11
C LYS A 357 -16.49 -1.16 -10.47
N GLY A 358 -17.55 -1.98 -10.48
CA GLY A 358 -18.27 -2.35 -11.70
C GLY A 358 -18.46 -3.86 -11.91
N ARG A 359 -17.62 -4.71 -11.31
CA ARG A 359 -18.03 -6.09 -11.06
C ARG A 359 -18.71 -6.09 -9.71
N TYR A 360 -19.99 -6.45 -9.66
CA TYR A 360 -20.59 -6.90 -8.41
C TYR A 360 -19.56 -7.85 -7.80
N ARG A 361 -18.97 -7.44 -6.67
CA ARG A 361 -18.28 -8.41 -5.81
C ARG A 361 -19.24 -9.59 -5.75
N GLU A 362 -18.77 -10.81 -6.02
CA GLU A 362 -19.60 -12.01 -5.83
C GLU A 362 -20.37 -11.81 -4.54
N MET A 363 -21.66 -11.56 -4.74
CA MET A 363 -22.49 -10.95 -3.72
C MET A 363 -22.43 -11.95 -2.58
N THR A 364 -21.86 -11.56 -1.43
CA THR A 364 -21.60 -12.56 -0.40
C THR A 364 -22.95 -13.20 -0.03
N GLU A 365 -22.99 -14.49 0.28
CA GLU A 365 -24.28 -15.16 0.57
C GLU A 365 -25.11 -14.42 1.64
N GLU A 366 -24.46 -13.73 2.57
CA GLU A 366 -25.12 -12.80 3.50
C GLU A 366 -25.75 -11.57 2.81
N GLU A 367 -25.06 -10.92 1.86
CA GLU A 367 -25.59 -9.78 1.10
C GLU A 367 -26.70 -10.22 0.12
N ARG A 368 -26.58 -11.40 -0.51
CA ARG A 368 -27.67 -12.03 -1.27
C ARG A 368 -28.89 -12.26 -0.39
N TRP A 369 -28.68 -12.78 0.82
CA TRP A 369 -29.75 -13.02 1.78
C TRP A 369 -30.44 -11.72 2.24
N TRP A 370 -29.69 -10.64 2.47
CA TRP A 370 -30.28 -9.34 2.81
C TRP A 370 -31.14 -8.78 1.67
N LEU A 371 -30.70 -8.95 0.42
CA LEU A 371 -31.46 -8.52 -0.76
C LEU A 371 -32.68 -9.42 -1.02
N GLU A 372 -32.58 -10.74 -0.83
CA GLU A 372 -33.73 -11.66 -0.88
C GLU A 372 -34.78 -11.32 0.18
N LYS A 373 -34.35 -10.89 1.38
CA LYS A 373 -35.25 -10.47 2.47
C LYS A 373 -36.01 -9.18 2.15
N GLU A 374 -35.39 -8.25 1.44
CA GLU A 374 -36.06 -7.02 0.99
C GLU A 374 -37.03 -7.29 -0.17
N THR A 375 -36.80 -8.33 -0.97
CA THR A 375 -37.70 -8.72 -2.06
C THR A 375 -38.79 -9.71 -1.66
N VAL A 376 -38.76 -10.31 -0.46
CA VAL A 376 -39.92 -11.07 0.05
C VAL A 376 -41.06 -10.07 0.31
N PRO A 377 -42.13 -10.07 -0.50
CA PRO A 377 -43.28 -9.20 -0.23
C PRO A 377 -43.79 -9.50 1.17
N SER A 378 -44.07 -8.44 1.94
CA SER A 378 -44.61 -8.57 3.29
C SER A 378 -45.82 -9.48 3.22
N LEU A 379 -45.74 -10.66 3.85
CA LEU A 379 -46.86 -11.59 3.94
C LEU A 379 -48.05 -10.79 4.47
N LYS A 380 -49.04 -10.54 3.60
CA LYS A 380 -50.34 -9.98 4.00
C LYS A 380 -50.91 -10.99 4.97
N VAL A 381 -50.82 -10.69 6.27
CA VAL A 381 -51.48 -11.47 7.30
C VAL A 381 -52.96 -11.31 7.04
N TRP A 382 -53.57 -12.35 6.46
CA TRP A 382 -55.02 -12.45 6.39
C TRP A 382 -55.52 -12.49 7.82
N LYS A 383 -56.11 -11.39 8.28
CA LYS A 383 -56.84 -11.36 9.54
C LYS A 383 -58.09 -12.18 9.32
N GLU A 384 -58.07 -13.43 9.78
CA GLU A 384 -59.28 -14.23 9.86
C GLU A 384 -60.28 -13.50 10.75
N GLY A 385 -61.41 -13.16 10.14
CA GLY A 385 -62.49 -12.44 10.77
C GLY A 385 -63.02 -13.22 11.96
N LYS A 386 -63.09 -12.53 13.11
CA LYS A 386 -63.89 -12.94 14.26
C LYS A 386 -65.35 -12.99 13.78
N LYS A 387 -65.91 -14.20 13.61
CA LYS A 387 -67.36 -14.39 13.58
C LYS A 387 -67.87 -14.26 15.01
N VAL A 388 -68.75 -13.30 15.24
CA VAL A 388 -69.61 -13.16 16.42
C VAL A 388 -70.92 -13.85 16.12
#